data_AF-A0A7H1PZB5-F1
#
_entry.id   AF-A0A7H1PZB5-F1
#
_cell.length_a   1.000
_cell.length_b   1.000
_cell.length_c   1.000
_cell.angle_alpha   90.00
_cell.angle_beta   90.00
_cell.angle_gamma   90.00
#
_symmetry.space_group_name_H-M   'P 1'
#
loop_
_entity.id
_entity.type
_entity.pdbx_description
1 polymer ?
#
loop_
_entity_poly.entity_id
_entity_poly.type
_entity_poly.pdbx_seq_one_letter_code
_entity_poly.pdbx_strand_id
1 'polypeptide(L)'
;MDDKDERRQWLMEVHAERDRLLPLRSEATRTTIGMLRGNAAHASQPDLVPYLNLTYLMAVKEGRGEDELMAFALSLANWAVSAVVDLAQHTNRTVEQVLDSYETAIMAAAEAEAEADEEDRADQADEEQP
;
A
#
# COMPACT_ATOMS: atom_id res chain seq x y z
N MET A 1 -17.58 26.98 14.87
CA MET A 1 -17.42 27.11 13.41
C MET A 1 -18.48 26.19 12.80
N ASP A 2 -19.14 26.59 11.72
CA ASP A 2 -20.22 25.78 11.13
C ASP A 2 -19.62 24.62 10.32
N ASP A 3 -20.19 23.42 10.40
CA ASP A 3 -19.69 22.18 9.73
C ASP A 3 -19.51 22.38 8.21
N LYS A 4 -20.35 23.24 7.64
CA LYS A 4 -20.29 23.63 6.22
C LYS A 4 -19.06 24.48 5.88
N ASP A 5 -18.61 25.34 6.79
CA ASP A 5 -17.44 26.19 6.59
C ASP A 5 -16.15 25.39 6.74
N GLU A 6 -16.11 24.45 7.69
CA GLU A 6 -14.99 23.50 7.86
C GLU A 6 -14.82 22.60 6.64
N ARG A 7 -15.93 22.02 6.14
CA ARG A 7 -15.90 21.21 4.92
C ARG A 7 -15.42 22.00 3.70
N ARG A 8 -15.82 23.27 3.57
CA ARG A 8 -15.39 24.12 2.46
C ARG A 8 -13.90 24.41 2.55
N GLN A 9 -13.38 24.72 3.74
CA GLN A 9 -11.96 24.95 3.97
C GLN A 9 -11.12 23.72 3.58
N TRP A 10 -11.55 22.54 4.04
CA TRP A 10 -10.87 21.29 3.71
C TRP A 10 -10.83 21.02 2.20
N LEU A 11 -11.95 21.24 1.48
CA LEU A 11 -11.98 21.08 0.03
C LEU A 11 -11.04 22.04 -0.69
N MET A 12 -10.90 23.28 -0.22
CA MET A 12 -9.95 24.23 -0.81
C MET A 12 -8.50 23.76 -0.64
N GLU A 13 -8.16 23.25 0.54
CA GLU A 13 -6.83 22.71 0.83
C GLU A 13 -6.50 21.52 -0.08
N VAL A 14 -7.44 20.57 -0.22
CA VAL A 14 -7.28 19.42 -1.13
C VAL A 14 -7.12 19.87 -2.59
N HIS A 15 -7.87 20.88 -3.02
CA HIS A 15 -7.73 21.40 -4.38
C HIS A 15 -6.39 22.09 -4.62
N ALA A 16 -5.92 22.91 -3.67
CA ALA A 16 -4.61 23.54 -3.74
C ALA A 16 -3.49 22.48 -3.82
N GLU A 17 -3.59 21.43 -2.99
CA GLU A 17 -2.62 20.34 -2.97
C GLU A 17 -2.64 19.53 -4.26
N ARG A 18 -3.83 19.23 -4.79
CA ARG A 18 -3.97 18.58 -6.11
C ARG A 18 -3.29 19.39 -7.21
N ASP A 19 -3.52 20.69 -7.25
CA ASP A 19 -2.98 21.56 -8.30
C ASP A 19 -1.46 21.67 -8.19
N ARG A 20 -0.92 21.65 -6.96
CA ARG A 20 0.51 21.59 -6.65
C ARG A 20 1.17 20.30 -7.15
N LEU A 21 0.51 19.15 -6.98
CA LEU A 21 1.03 17.83 -7.37
C LEU A 21 0.78 17.50 -8.85
N LEU A 22 -0.14 18.20 -9.51
CA LEU A 22 -0.54 17.91 -10.89
C LEU A 22 0.63 17.85 -11.89
N PRO A 23 1.66 18.72 -11.83
CA PRO A 23 2.82 18.64 -12.72
C PRO A 23 3.62 17.33 -12.58
N LEU A 24 3.63 16.73 -11.38
CA LEU A 24 4.40 15.52 -11.06
C LEU A 24 3.70 14.22 -11.51
N ARG A 25 2.40 14.31 -11.85
CA ARG A 25 1.55 13.14 -12.12
C ARG A 25 2.12 12.18 -13.15
N SER A 26 2.62 12.68 -14.29
CA SER A 26 3.12 11.81 -15.36
C SER A 26 4.31 10.98 -14.91
N GLU A 27 5.19 11.57 -14.10
CA GLU A 27 6.38 10.89 -13.62
C GLU A 27 6.02 9.91 -12.50
N ALA A 28 5.18 10.34 -11.56
CA ALA A 28 4.61 9.47 -10.52
C ALA A 28 3.94 8.22 -11.13
N THR A 29 3.13 8.37 -12.18
CA THR A 29 2.51 7.24 -12.87
C THR A 29 3.53 6.28 -13.49
N ARG A 30 4.60 6.79 -14.11
CA ARG A 30 5.66 5.92 -14.67
C ARG A 30 6.37 5.14 -13.57
N THR A 31 6.67 5.80 -12.45
CA THR A 31 7.29 5.16 -11.29
C THR A 31 6.37 4.10 -10.69
N THR A 32 5.06 4.38 -10.54
CA THR A 32 4.06 3.40 -10.09
C THR A 32 4.01 2.18 -11.00
N ILE A 33 3.94 2.37 -12.32
CA ILE A 33 3.94 1.25 -13.27
C ILE A 33 5.24 0.45 -13.17
N GLY A 34 6.38 1.12 -13.02
CA GLY A 34 7.69 0.48 -12.83
C GLY A 34 7.71 -0.40 -11.58
N MET A 35 7.26 0.13 -10.44
CA MET A 35 7.15 -0.60 -9.17
C MET A 35 6.21 -1.80 -9.30
N LEU A 36 4.99 -1.59 -9.81
CA LEU A 36 4.00 -2.66 -9.93
C LEU A 36 4.51 -3.81 -10.81
N ARG A 37 5.20 -3.50 -11.92
CA ARG A 37 5.81 -4.53 -12.77
C ARG A 37 6.94 -5.27 -12.07
N GLY A 38 7.79 -4.56 -11.34
CA GLY A 38 8.88 -5.16 -10.57
C GLY A 38 8.35 -6.10 -9.50
N ASN A 39 7.38 -5.64 -8.71
CA ASN A 39 6.83 -6.41 -7.59
C ASN A 39 5.97 -7.58 -8.07
N ALA A 40 5.22 -7.44 -9.15
CA ALA A 40 4.44 -8.53 -9.72
C ALA A 40 5.32 -9.71 -10.17
N ALA A 41 6.58 -9.49 -10.54
CA ALA A 41 7.52 -10.57 -10.83
C ALA A 41 7.86 -11.43 -9.60
N HIS A 42 7.59 -10.92 -8.39
CA HIS A 42 7.80 -11.58 -7.10
C HIS A 42 6.50 -12.01 -6.44
N ALA A 43 5.39 -12.10 -7.18
CA ALA A 43 4.07 -12.43 -6.62
C ALA A 43 4.01 -13.78 -5.88
N SER A 44 4.94 -14.71 -6.15
CA SER A 44 5.07 -15.98 -5.42
C SER A 44 5.80 -15.86 -4.06
N GLN A 45 6.27 -14.67 -3.69
CA GLN A 45 6.96 -14.35 -2.45
C GLN A 45 6.28 -13.15 -1.78
N PRO A 46 5.06 -13.33 -1.23
CA PRO A 46 4.26 -12.23 -0.71
C PRO A 46 4.98 -11.42 0.38
N ASP A 47 5.76 -12.08 1.24
CA ASP A 47 6.48 -11.44 2.36
C ASP A 47 7.60 -10.49 1.90
N LEU A 48 8.09 -10.67 0.67
CA LEU A 48 9.10 -9.80 0.07
C LEU A 48 8.50 -8.48 -0.44
N VAL A 49 7.22 -8.48 -0.82
CA VAL A 49 6.55 -7.33 -1.46
C VAL A 49 6.57 -6.07 -0.60
N PRO A 50 6.31 -6.11 0.73
CA PRO A 50 6.45 -4.94 1.61
C PRO A 50 7.85 -4.31 1.56
N TYR A 51 8.91 -5.11 1.58
CA TYR A 51 10.29 -4.61 1.53
C TYR A 51 10.64 -4.00 0.17
N LEU A 52 10.14 -4.59 -0.92
CA LEU A 52 10.28 -4.02 -2.25
C LEU A 52 9.54 -2.68 -2.35
N ASN A 53 8.30 -2.60 -1.87
CA ASN A 53 7.54 -1.35 -1.79
C ASN A 53 8.32 -0.27 -1.01
N LEU A 54 8.85 -0.63 0.17
CA LEU A 54 9.64 0.28 0.99
C LEU A 54 10.88 0.79 0.24
N THR A 55 11.58 -0.08 -0.47
CA THR A 55 12.74 0.30 -1.29
C THR A 55 12.37 1.35 -2.33
N TYR A 56 11.23 1.20 -3.02
CA TYR A 56 10.75 2.20 -3.96
C TYR A 56 10.39 3.53 -3.29
N LEU A 57 9.71 3.48 -2.14
CA LEU A 57 9.36 4.68 -1.37
C LEU A 57 10.61 5.44 -0.90
N MET A 58 11.61 4.73 -0.38
CA MET A 58 12.88 5.32 0.02
C MET A 58 13.61 5.94 -1.18
N ALA A 59 13.68 5.22 -2.31
CA ALA A 59 14.33 5.73 -3.52
C ALA A 59 13.68 7.00 -4.06
N VAL A 60 12.35 7.10 -4.02
CA VAL A 60 11.63 8.33 -4.41
C VAL A 60 11.91 9.45 -3.41
N LYS A 61 11.81 9.17 -2.12
CA LYS A 61 12.05 10.15 -1.06
C LYS A 61 13.46 10.74 -1.15
N GLU A 62 14.47 9.89 -1.25
CA GLU A 62 15.88 10.30 -1.26
C GLU A 62 16.31 10.94 -2.59
N GLY A 63 15.76 10.44 -3.71
CA GLY A 63 16.15 10.90 -5.04
C GLY A 63 15.40 12.13 -5.54
N ARG A 64 14.19 12.39 -5.03
CA ARG A 64 13.26 13.36 -5.62
C ARG A 64 12.56 14.27 -4.61
N GLY A 65 12.39 13.82 -3.38
CA GLY A 65 11.81 14.60 -2.29
C GLY A 65 10.36 14.23 -1.96
N GLU A 66 9.79 14.96 -1.01
CA GLU A 66 8.48 14.67 -0.41
C GLU A 66 7.30 14.91 -1.36
N ASP A 67 7.41 15.85 -2.29
CA ASP A 67 6.34 16.16 -3.24
C ASP A 67 6.15 15.03 -4.26
N GLU A 68 7.25 14.52 -4.79
CA GLU A 68 7.27 13.36 -5.66
C GLU A 68 6.86 12.10 -4.92
N LEU A 69 7.22 11.96 -3.64
CA LEU A 69 6.73 10.88 -2.79
C LEU A 69 5.21 10.95 -2.63
N MET A 70 4.66 12.14 -2.36
CA MET A 70 3.21 12.36 -2.25
C MET A 70 2.50 12.08 -3.57
N ALA A 71 3.01 12.60 -4.69
CA ALA A 71 2.46 12.33 -6.02
C ALA A 71 2.52 10.84 -6.39
N PHE A 72 3.61 10.16 -6.01
CA PHE A 72 3.78 8.72 -6.19
C PHE A 72 2.77 7.92 -5.35
N ALA A 73 2.60 8.27 -4.07
CA ALA A 73 1.61 7.64 -3.19
C ALA A 73 0.18 7.84 -3.71
N LEU A 74 -0.16 9.06 -4.16
CA LEU A 74 -1.46 9.35 -4.80
C LEU A 74 -1.66 8.50 -6.06
N SER A 75 -0.65 8.40 -6.91
CA SER A 75 -0.69 7.56 -8.11
C SER A 75 -0.91 6.10 -7.72
N LEU A 76 -0.16 5.56 -6.76
CA LEU A 76 -0.31 4.19 -6.28
C LEU A 76 -1.71 3.91 -5.74
N ALA A 77 -2.27 4.81 -4.93
CA ALA A 77 -3.63 4.67 -4.40
C ALA A 77 -4.68 4.60 -5.52
N ASN A 78 -4.55 5.45 -6.55
CA ASN A 78 -5.44 5.41 -7.71
C ASN A 78 -5.36 4.07 -8.44
N TRP A 79 -4.15 3.54 -8.67
CA TRP A 79 -3.96 2.24 -9.30
C TRP A 79 -4.53 1.09 -8.46
N ALA A 80 -4.35 1.12 -7.14
CA ALA A 80 -4.91 0.11 -6.24
C ALA A 80 -6.44 0.09 -6.30
N VAL A 81 -7.09 1.26 -6.25
CA VAL A 81 -8.55 1.37 -6.39
C VAL A 81 -9.02 0.83 -7.74
N SER A 82 -8.36 1.23 -8.84
CA SER A 82 -8.70 0.70 -10.17
C SER A 82 -8.55 -0.82 -10.25
N ALA A 83 -7.44 -1.37 -9.74
CA ALA A 83 -7.20 -2.82 -9.76
C ALA A 83 -8.24 -3.60 -8.95
N VAL A 84 -8.66 -3.10 -7.78
CA VAL A 84 -9.71 -3.72 -6.97
C VAL A 84 -11.06 -3.68 -7.68
N VAL A 85 -11.42 -2.54 -8.28
CA VAL A 85 -12.66 -2.41 -9.07
C VAL A 85 -12.67 -3.36 -10.26
N ASP A 86 -11.57 -3.43 -11.00
CA ASP A 86 -11.44 -4.33 -12.16
C ASP A 86 -11.53 -5.80 -11.71
N LEU A 87 -10.85 -6.17 -10.61
CA LEU A 87 -10.91 -7.52 -10.05
C LEU A 87 -12.33 -7.90 -9.61
N ALA A 88 -13.04 -6.99 -8.94
CA ALA A 88 -14.42 -7.18 -8.53
C ALA A 88 -15.32 -7.48 -9.75
N GLN A 89 -15.19 -6.68 -10.80
CA GLN A 89 -15.91 -6.88 -12.07
C GLN A 89 -15.59 -8.23 -12.71
N HIS A 90 -14.30 -8.58 -12.84
CA HIS A 90 -13.87 -9.81 -13.50
C HIS A 90 -14.20 -11.09 -12.71
N THR A 91 -14.37 -10.98 -11.39
CA THR A 91 -14.71 -12.11 -10.52
C THR A 91 -16.19 -12.15 -10.11
N ASN A 92 -17.01 -11.26 -10.68
CA ASN A 92 -18.44 -11.13 -10.34
C ASN A 92 -18.68 -10.99 -8.83
N ARG A 93 -17.79 -10.24 -8.16
CA ARG A 93 -17.85 -9.90 -6.73
C ARG A 93 -18.09 -8.41 -6.56
N THR A 94 -18.53 -8.00 -5.38
CA THR A 94 -18.51 -6.58 -5.00
C THR A 94 -17.09 -6.15 -4.61
N VAL A 95 -16.82 -4.85 -4.63
CA VAL A 95 -15.56 -4.28 -4.12
C VAL A 95 -15.35 -4.67 -2.66
N GLU A 96 -16.39 -4.60 -1.84
CA GLU A 96 -16.38 -5.00 -0.43
C GLU A 96 -15.94 -6.45 -0.26
N GLN A 97 -16.54 -7.39 -0.99
CA GLN A 97 -16.15 -8.81 -0.95
C GLN A 97 -14.68 -9.06 -1.32
N VAL A 98 -14.13 -8.27 -2.26
CA VAL A 98 -12.72 -8.34 -2.62
C VAL A 98 -11.85 -7.83 -1.47
N LEU A 99 -12.21 -6.70 -0.86
CA LEU A 99 -11.48 -6.12 0.26
C LEU A 99 -11.54 -7.02 1.51
N ASP A 100 -12.71 -7.56 1.86
CA ASP A 100 -12.88 -8.50 2.97
C ASP A 100 -12.00 -9.75 2.79
N SER A 101 -11.86 -10.22 1.55
CA SER A 101 -10.98 -11.36 1.22
C SER A 101 -9.50 -11.01 1.48
N TYR A 102 -9.08 -9.79 1.14
CA TYR A 102 -7.72 -9.32 1.42
C TYR A 102 -7.50 -9.12 2.93
N GLU A 103 -8.45 -8.52 3.64
CA GLU A 103 -8.38 -8.33 5.09
C GLU A 103 -8.24 -9.67 5.81
N THR A 104 -9.08 -10.65 5.46
CA THR A 104 -9.00 -12.01 6.00
C THR A 104 -7.64 -12.65 5.74
N ALA A 105 -7.10 -12.50 4.53
CA ALA A 105 -5.78 -13.05 4.18
C ALA A 105 -4.65 -12.38 4.97
N ILE A 106 -4.72 -11.07 5.21
CA ILE A 106 -3.73 -10.33 6.00
C ILE A 106 -3.79 -10.76 7.47
N MET A 107 -4.98 -10.87 8.05
CA MET A 107 -5.15 -11.33 9.43
C MET A 107 -4.62 -12.75 9.62
N ALA A 108 -4.95 -13.66 8.70
CA ALA A 108 -4.46 -15.04 8.75
C ALA A 108 -2.94 -15.13 8.60
N ALA A 109 -2.33 -14.28 7.76
CA ALA A 109 -0.87 -14.22 7.65
C ALA A 109 -0.21 -13.70 8.94
N ALA A 110 -0.78 -12.66 9.57
CA ALA A 110 -0.29 -12.13 10.84
C ALA A 110 -0.43 -13.13 11.99
N GLU A 111 -1.52 -13.92 12.01
CA GLU A 111 -1.69 -15.03 12.97
C GLU A 111 -0.63 -16.12 12.76
N ALA A 112 -0.37 -16.52 11.50
CA ALA A 112 0.65 -17.52 11.19
C ALA A 112 2.08 -17.06 11.54
N GLU A 113 2.41 -15.78 11.33
CA GLU A 113 3.69 -15.20 11.77
C GLU A 113 3.82 -15.23 13.30
N ALA A 114 2.75 -14.89 14.03
CA ALA A 114 2.75 -14.91 15.48
C ALA A 114 2.91 -16.33 16.06
N GLU A 115 2.26 -17.33 15.46
CA GLU A 115 2.41 -18.74 15.84
C GLU A 115 3.84 -19.25 15.58
N ALA A 116 4.45 -18.88 14.44
CA ALA A 116 5.83 -19.25 14.13
C ALA A 116 6.83 -18.62 15.13
N ASP A 117 6.64 -17.35 15.50
CA ASP A 117 7.46 -16.68 16.51
C ASP A 117 7.32 -17.31 17.92
N GLU A 118 6.15 -17.88 18.24
CA GLU A 118 5.90 -18.60 19.50
C GLU A 118 6.55 -19.98 19.51
N GLU A 119 6.47 -20.74 18.40
CA GLU A 119 7.18 -22.02 18.24
C GLU A 119 8.70 -21.84 18.31
N ASP A 120 9.27 -20.85 17.60
CA ASP A 120 10.70 -20.53 17.65
C ASP A 120 11.16 -20.14 19.07
N ARG A 121 10.30 -19.45 19.85
CA ARG A 121 10.59 -19.13 21.26
C ARG A 121 10.52 -20.34 22.18
N ALA A 122 9.56 -21.25 21.94
CA ALA A 122 9.39 -22.45 22.74
C ALA A 122 10.58 -23.41 22.54
N ASP A 123 11.03 -23.59 21.29
CA ASP A 123 12.18 -24.41 20.95
C ASP A 123 13.48 -23.86 21.57
N GLN A 124 13.67 -22.53 21.56
CA GLN A 124 14.81 -21.89 22.21
C GLN A 124 14.78 -22.01 23.75
N ALA A 125 13.60 -22.05 24.37
CA ALA A 125 13.45 -22.18 25.82
C ALA A 125 13.68 -23.61 26.32
N ASP A 126 13.39 -24.62 25.50
CA ASP A 126 13.63 -26.04 25.80
C ASP A 126 15.11 -26.43 25.58
N GLU A 127 15.84 -25.77 24.67
CA GLU A 127 17.29 -25.98 24.50
C GLU A 127 18.16 -25.42 25.64
N GLU A 128 17.62 -24.50 26.47
CA GLU A 128 18.33 -23.87 27.59
C GLU A 128 18.19 -24.60 28.95
N GLN A 129 17.46 -25.72 29.03
CA GLN A 129 17.32 -26.51 30.27
C GLN A 129 18.24 -27.77 30.26
N PRO A 130 19.29 -27.82 31.11
CA PRO A 130 20.18 -28.98 31.24
C PRO A 130 19.62 -30.12 32.10
#